data_AF-A0A7Y4MVR7-F1
#
_entry.id   AF-A0A7Y4MVR7-F1
#
_cell.length_a   1.000
_cell.length_b   1.000
_cell.length_c   1.000
_cell.angle_alpha   90.00
_cell.angle_beta   90.00
_cell.angle_gamma   90.00
#
_symmetry.space_group_name_H-M   'P 1'
#
loop_
_entity.id
_entity.type
_entity.pdbx_description
1 polymer ?
#
loop_
_entity_poly.entity_id
_entity_poly.type
_entity_poly.pdbx_seq_one_letter_code
_entity_poly.pdbx_strand_id
1 'polypeptide(L)'
;HMWSPDAIAKLQHSTRANNWNTYKEYAQIINDQSRRHMTLRGLFEFKFDPAKAIPVEQVESAKDIVKRFATGAMSLGSISTEAHATLAVAMNRIGGKSNTGEGGEERERFGTDERSAIKQVASGRFGVTAEYLVNADELQIKI
;
A
#
# COMPACT_ATOMS: atom_id res chain seq x y z
N HIS A 1 20.53 -1.34 6.12
CA HIS A 1 19.05 -1.31 6.23
C HIS A 1 18.44 -0.97 4.90
N MET A 2 17.31 -1.59 4.52
CA MET A 2 16.61 -1.30 3.26
C MET A 2 16.02 0.12 3.18
N TRP A 3 15.79 0.76 4.33
CA TRP A 3 15.40 2.16 4.42
C TRP A 3 16.59 2.97 4.91
N SER A 4 17.08 3.89 4.08
CA SER A 4 18.10 4.88 4.44
C SER A 4 17.47 6.28 4.55
N PRO A 5 18.10 7.22 5.29
CA PRO A 5 17.63 8.61 5.36
C PRO A 5 17.42 9.23 3.97
N ASP A 6 18.36 9.00 3.05
CA ASP A 6 18.28 9.51 1.67
C ASP A 6 17.07 8.94 0.91
N ALA A 7 16.84 7.63 1.01
CA ALA A 7 15.69 6.98 0.35
C ALA A 7 14.36 7.53 0.90
N ILE A 8 14.27 7.72 2.22
CA ILE A 8 13.07 8.27 2.87
C ILE A 8 12.84 9.72 2.42
N ALA A 9 13.88 10.56 2.45
CA ALA A 9 13.78 11.96 2.04
C ALA A 9 13.36 12.11 0.58
N LYS A 10 13.93 11.30 -0.32
CA LYS A 10 13.56 11.32 -1.75
C LYS A 10 12.14 10.87 -1.99
N LEU A 11 11.68 9.80 -1.32
CA LEU A 11 10.29 9.37 -1.40
C LEU A 11 9.34 10.48 -0.94
N GLN A 12 9.56 11.04 0.26
CA GLN A 12 8.74 12.12 0.80
C GLN A 12 8.69 13.35 -0.11
N HIS A 13 9.84 13.79 -0.63
CA HIS A 13 9.92 14.94 -1.53
C HIS A 13 9.19 14.66 -2.85
N SER A 14 9.38 13.47 -3.43
CA SER A 14 8.72 13.10 -4.69
C SER A 14 7.20 13.11 -4.58
N THR A 15 6.65 12.57 -3.48
CA THR A 15 5.20 12.51 -3.24
C THR A 15 4.63 13.89 -2.94
N ARG A 16 5.30 14.69 -2.09
CA ARG A 16 4.80 16.03 -1.72
C ARG A 16 4.85 17.03 -2.88
N ALA A 17 5.90 16.97 -3.69
CA ALA A 17 6.10 17.87 -4.83
C ALA A 17 5.52 17.34 -6.14
N ASN A 18 4.92 16.15 -6.15
CA ASN A 18 4.49 15.44 -7.36
C ASN A 18 5.58 15.38 -8.44
N ASN A 19 6.81 15.03 -8.05
CA ASN A 19 7.99 15.10 -8.90
C ASN A 19 8.48 13.70 -9.32
N TRP A 20 8.25 13.35 -10.58
CA TRP A 20 8.65 12.07 -11.16
C TRP A 20 10.17 11.83 -11.15
N ASN A 21 10.98 12.86 -11.42
CA ASN A 21 12.43 12.71 -11.45
C ASN A 21 12.98 12.36 -10.06
N THR A 22 12.46 13.00 -9.00
CA THR A 22 12.81 12.63 -7.62
C THR A 22 12.35 11.21 -7.28
N TYR A 23 11.17 10.78 -7.75
CA TYR A 23 10.72 9.39 -7.57
C TYR A 23 11.67 8.40 -8.26
N LYS A 24 12.15 8.71 -9.47
CA LYS A 24 13.09 7.88 -10.21
C LYS A 24 14.42 7.71 -9.46
N GLU A 25 14.92 8.78 -8.85
CA GLU A 25 16.09 8.72 -7.97
C GLU A 25 15.85 7.81 -6.76
N TYR A 26 14.70 7.96 -6.07
CA TYR A 26 14.30 7.06 -4.99
C TYR A 26 14.27 5.58 -5.45
N ALA A 27 13.62 5.29 -6.57
CA ALA A 27 13.50 3.94 -7.10
C ALA A 27 14.87 3.33 -7.43
N GLN A 28 15.79 4.12 -7.98
CA GLN A 28 17.15 3.68 -8.26
C GLN A 28 17.91 3.30 -6.99
N ILE A 29 17.84 4.12 -5.93
CA ILE A 29 18.46 3.83 -4.64
C ILE A 29 17.99 2.48 -4.10
N ILE A 30 16.68 2.22 -4.11
CA ILE A 30 16.09 0.96 -3.61
C ILE A 30 16.49 -0.25 -4.49
N ASN A 31 16.49 -0.09 -5.80
CA ASN A 31 16.82 -1.17 -6.74
C ASN A 31 18.29 -1.58 -6.65
N ASP A 32 19.22 -0.62 -6.60
CA ASP A 32 20.65 -0.90 -6.45
C ASP A 32 20.95 -1.52 -5.08
N GLN A 33 20.28 -1.03 -4.04
CA GLN A 33 20.42 -1.56 -2.69
C GLN A 33 19.99 -3.03 -2.60
N SER A 34 18.91 -3.41 -3.29
CA SER A 34 18.37 -4.77 -3.29
C SER A 34 19.35 -5.79 -3.90
N ARG A 35 20.17 -5.36 -4.87
CA ARG A 35 21.27 -6.14 -5.45
C ARG A 35 22.45 -6.26 -4.49
N ARG A 36 22.87 -5.14 -3.89
CA ARG A 36 24.02 -5.12 -2.96
C ARG A 36 23.79 -5.95 -1.69
N HIS A 37 22.58 -5.93 -1.15
CA HIS A 37 22.22 -6.72 0.04
C HIS A 37 21.82 -8.16 -0.30
N MET A 38 21.91 -8.58 -1.56
CA MET A 38 21.60 -9.94 -2.02
C MET A 38 20.23 -10.44 -1.54
N THR A 39 19.21 -9.57 -1.59
CA THR A 39 17.83 -10.04 -1.43
C THR A 39 17.53 -11.07 -2.51
N LEU A 40 16.71 -12.08 -2.23
CA LEU A 40 16.40 -13.13 -3.23
C LEU A 40 15.96 -12.54 -4.57
N ARG A 41 15.06 -11.55 -4.56
CA ARG A 41 14.63 -10.84 -5.78
C ARG A 41 15.76 -10.12 -6.52
N GLY A 42 16.77 -9.64 -5.80
CA GLY A 42 17.92 -8.93 -6.36
C GLY A 42 18.92 -9.84 -7.06
N LEU A 43 18.79 -11.16 -6.88
CA LEU A 43 19.57 -12.18 -7.60
C LEU A 43 18.98 -12.51 -8.98
N PHE A 44 17.78 -12.03 -9.28
CA PHE A 44 17.11 -12.25 -10.56
C PHE A 44 17.18 -11.02 -11.46
N GLU A 45 17.20 -11.27 -12.76
CA GLU A 45 16.99 -10.25 -13.79
C GLU A 45 15.90 -10.67 -14.77
N PHE A 46 15.21 -9.69 -15.33
CA PHE A 46 14.27 -9.94 -16.40
C PHE A 46 15.03 -10.09 -17.71
N LYS A 47 14.84 -11.21 -18.41
CA LYS A 47 15.33 -11.40 -19.77
C LYS A 47 14.30 -10.84 -20.75
N PHE A 48 14.55 -9.63 -21.25
CA PHE A 48 13.68 -8.99 -22.23
C PHE A 48 14.04 -9.41 -23.66
N ASP A 49 13.01 -9.58 -24.50
CA ASP A 49 13.14 -9.71 -25.95
C ASP A 49 12.74 -8.37 -26.59
N PRO A 50 13.70 -7.57 -27.10
CA PRO A 50 13.40 -6.27 -27.69
C PRO A 50 12.41 -6.33 -28.85
N ALA A 51 12.32 -7.47 -29.56
CA ALA A 51 11.39 -7.65 -30.67
C ALA A 51 9.91 -7.72 -30.21
N LYS A 52 9.66 -7.93 -28.91
CA LYS A 52 8.32 -8.01 -28.31
C LYS A 52 7.96 -6.78 -27.46
N ALA A 53 8.76 -5.73 -27.50
CA ALA A 53 8.44 -4.50 -26.80
C ALA A 53 7.17 -3.87 -27.38
N ILE A 54 6.31 -3.36 -26.50
CA ILE A 54 5.08 -2.65 -26.87
C ILE A 54 5.17 -1.19 -26.42
N PRO A 55 4.50 -0.26 -27.12
CA PRO A 55 4.31 1.11 -26.65
C PRO A 55 3.65 1.12 -25.26
N VAL A 56 4.03 2.09 -24.42
CA VAL A 56 3.50 2.20 -23.03
C VAL A 56 1.99 2.45 -23.02
N GLU A 57 1.46 3.06 -24.07
CA GLU A 57 0.04 3.33 -24.28
C GLU A 57 -0.79 2.05 -24.47
N GLN A 58 -0.14 0.94 -24.83
CA GLN A 58 -0.77 -0.38 -24.91
C GLN A 58 -0.73 -1.14 -23.57
N VAL A 59 0.03 -0.65 -22.59
CA VAL A 59 0.06 -1.20 -21.23
C VAL A 59 -1.22 -0.80 -20.50
N GLU A 60 -1.68 -1.67 -19.61
CA GLU A 60 -2.81 -1.36 -18.71
C GLU A 60 -2.60 -0.01 -17.99
N SER A 61 -3.68 0.77 -17.89
CA SER A 61 -3.62 2.11 -17.30
C SER A 61 -3.18 2.05 -15.83
N ALA A 62 -2.45 3.07 -15.38
CA ALA A 62 -2.08 3.17 -13.96
C ALA A 62 -3.31 3.13 -13.04
N LYS A 63 -4.44 3.72 -13.48
CA LYS A 63 -5.72 3.72 -12.76
C LYS A 63 -6.30 2.32 -12.55
N ASP A 64 -6.06 1.39 -13.47
CA ASP A 64 -6.53 0.01 -13.33
C ASP A 64 -5.51 -0.85 -12.58
N ILE A 65 -4.21 -0.60 -12.74
CA ILE A 65 -3.15 -1.26 -11.98
C ILE A 65 -3.31 -1.02 -10.47
N VAL A 66 -3.55 0.22 -10.04
CA VAL A 66 -3.62 0.56 -8.60
C VAL A 66 -4.77 -0.13 -7.86
N LYS A 67 -5.80 -0.63 -8.57
CA LYS A 67 -6.89 -1.41 -7.96
C LYS A 67 -6.40 -2.73 -7.36
N ARG A 68 -5.22 -3.21 -7.77
CA ARG A 68 -4.56 -4.39 -7.22
C ARG A 68 -3.76 -4.09 -5.95
N PHE A 69 -3.61 -2.82 -5.59
CA PHE A 69 -2.84 -2.42 -4.42
C PHE A 69 -3.70 -2.42 -3.17
N ALA A 70 -3.11 -2.90 -2.08
CA ALA A 70 -3.67 -2.80 -0.75
C ALA A 70 -2.64 -2.20 0.20
N THR A 71 -3.07 -1.35 1.13
CA THR A 71 -2.19 -0.95 2.24
C THR A 71 -2.03 -2.12 3.20
N GLY A 72 -0.87 -2.18 3.87
CA GLY A 72 -0.64 -3.17 4.92
C GLY A 72 -1.65 -3.04 6.06
N ALA A 73 -1.89 -4.15 6.75
CA ALA A 73 -2.71 -4.21 7.96
C ALA A 73 -1.97 -3.53 9.12
N MET A 74 -2.36 -2.30 9.46
CA MET A 74 -1.75 -1.52 10.54
C MET A 74 -2.84 -1.11 11.51
N SER A 75 -2.76 -1.60 12.75
CA SER A 75 -3.79 -1.39 13.77
C SER A 75 -3.93 0.07 14.17
N LEU A 76 -5.18 0.51 14.29
CA LEU A 76 -5.53 1.65 15.12
C LEU A 76 -4.96 1.45 16.53
N GLY A 77 -4.18 2.43 17.01
CA GLY A 77 -3.39 2.33 18.25
C GLY A 77 -1.90 2.07 18.03
N SER A 78 -1.51 1.44 16.91
CA SER A 78 -0.10 1.41 16.46
C SER A 78 0.23 2.62 15.58
N ILE A 79 -0.77 3.11 14.85
CA ILE A 79 -0.74 4.39 14.14
C ILE A 79 -1.90 5.26 14.64
N SER A 80 -1.79 6.57 14.41
CA SER A 80 -2.84 7.51 14.80
C SER A 80 -4.10 7.34 13.94
N THR A 81 -5.24 7.78 14.46
CA THR A 81 -6.52 7.79 13.73
C THR A 81 -6.39 8.56 12.41
N GLU A 82 -5.69 9.70 12.41
CA GLU A 82 -5.49 10.52 11.21
C GLU A 82 -4.70 9.75 10.14
N ALA A 83 -3.64 9.04 10.54
CA ALA A 83 -2.86 8.22 9.61
C ALA A 83 -3.71 7.07 9.06
N HIS A 84 -4.49 6.40 9.93
CA HIS A 84 -5.35 5.29 9.55
C HIS A 84 -6.45 5.72 8.56
N ALA A 85 -7.17 6.80 8.87
CA ALA A 85 -8.20 7.36 8.00
C ALA A 85 -7.61 7.88 6.68
N THR A 86 -6.44 8.53 6.72
CA THR A 86 -5.76 9.02 5.50
C THR A 86 -5.49 7.88 4.52
N LEU A 87 -5.06 6.71 5.01
CA LEU A 87 -4.83 5.54 4.16
C LEU A 87 -6.14 5.02 3.55
N ALA A 88 -7.21 4.92 4.35
CA ALA A 88 -8.51 4.48 3.84
C ALA A 88 -9.04 5.41 2.74
N VAL A 89 -9.04 6.72 3.00
CA VAL A 89 -9.46 7.74 2.03
C VAL A 89 -8.63 7.67 0.75
N ALA A 90 -7.29 7.57 0.88
CA ALA A 90 -6.43 7.48 -0.29
C ALA A 90 -6.74 6.25 -1.14
N MET A 91 -6.89 5.08 -0.52
CA MET A 91 -7.14 3.83 -1.23
C MET A 91 -8.53 3.78 -1.86
N ASN A 92 -9.56 4.23 -1.15
CA ASN A 92 -10.93 4.29 -1.67
C ASN A 92 -11.01 5.20 -2.90
N ARG A 93 -10.34 6.36 -2.88
CA ARG A 93 -10.31 7.30 -4.01
C ARG A 93 -9.62 6.76 -5.26
N ILE A 94 -8.56 5.96 -5.09
CA ILE A 94 -7.85 5.35 -6.23
C ILE A 94 -8.42 3.98 -6.62
N GLY A 95 -9.43 3.48 -5.92
CA GLY A 95 -10.06 2.17 -6.16
C GLY A 95 -9.21 0.97 -5.71
N GLY A 96 -8.20 1.19 -4.88
CA GLY A 96 -7.48 0.13 -4.18
C GLY A 96 -8.16 -0.22 -2.86
N LYS A 97 -7.47 -0.92 -1.96
CA LYS A 97 -8.03 -1.35 -0.67
C LYS A 97 -7.15 -0.91 0.51
N SER A 98 -7.76 -0.48 1.61
CA SER A 98 -7.06 -0.38 2.90
C SER A 98 -7.50 -1.49 3.85
N ASN A 99 -6.66 -1.77 4.85
CA ASN A 99 -6.88 -2.81 5.84
C ASN A 99 -6.81 -2.21 7.26
N THR A 100 -7.79 -2.53 8.10
CA THR A 100 -7.93 -2.00 9.47
C THR A 100 -6.81 -2.37 10.43
N GLY A 101 -6.04 -3.42 10.11
CA GLY A 101 -5.26 -4.08 11.14
C GLY A 101 -6.15 -4.67 12.24
N GLU A 102 -5.52 -4.97 13.38
CA GLU A 102 -6.14 -5.72 14.48
C GLU A 102 -6.99 -4.86 15.42
N GLY A 103 -6.92 -3.53 15.32
CA GLY A 103 -7.45 -2.60 16.31
C GLY A 103 -8.95 -2.31 16.20
N GLY A 104 -9.63 -2.88 15.21
CA GLY A 104 -10.99 -2.51 14.85
C GLY A 104 -11.06 -1.25 13.97
N GLU A 105 -12.25 -0.69 13.83
CA GLU A 105 -12.51 0.55 13.09
C GLU A 105 -13.70 1.27 13.72
N GLU A 106 -13.63 2.60 13.82
CA GLU A 106 -14.67 3.43 14.43
C GLU A 106 -15.96 3.41 13.61
N ARG A 107 -17.12 3.36 14.28
CA ARG A 107 -18.44 3.22 13.64
C ARG A 107 -18.76 4.39 12.72
N GLU A 108 -18.33 5.59 13.10
CA GLU A 108 -18.55 6.85 12.40
C GLU A 108 -17.93 6.87 11.01
N ARG A 109 -16.96 5.98 10.74
CA ARG A 109 -16.32 5.83 9.43
C ARG A 109 -17.15 4.97 8.47
N PHE A 110 -18.11 4.20 8.98
CA PHE A 110 -18.95 3.36 8.13
C PHE A 110 -19.88 4.23 7.27
N GLY A 111 -19.97 3.90 5.98
CA GLY A 111 -20.70 4.71 5.00
C GLY A 111 -19.97 5.98 4.53
N THR A 112 -18.73 6.22 4.97
CA THR A 112 -17.89 7.33 4.50
C THR A 112 -16.70 6.82 3.67
N ASP A 113 -15.96 7.77 3.09
CA ASP A 113 -14.70 7.49 2.35
C ASP A 113 -13.56 7.05 3.30
N GLU A 114 -13.78 7.08 4.63
CA GLU A 114 -12.79 6.68 5.63
C GLU A 114 -12.92 5.20 6.02
N ARG A 115 -13.94 4.47 5.56
CA ARG A 115 -14.11 3.04 5.83
C ARG A 115 -13.01 2.22 5.14
N SER A 116 -12.37 1.31 5.86
CA SER A 116 -11.41 0.38 5.23
C SER A 116 -12.11 -0.77 4.52
N ALA A 117 -11.70 -1.10 3.29
CA ALA A 117 -12.33 -2.19 2.53
C ALA A 117 -12.07 -3.57 3.16
N ILE A 118 -10.86 -3.79 3.70
CA ILE A 118 -10.46 -5.06 4.33
C ILE A 118 -10.55 -4.92 5.85
N LYS A 119 -11.23 -5.87 6.48
CA LYS A 119 -11.39 -5.96 7.93
C LYS A 119 -10.61 -7.17 8.44
N GLN A 120 -9.66 -6.96 9.35
CA GLN A 120 -8.86 -8.05 9.91
C GLN A 120 -9.55 -8.69 11.13
N VAL A 121 -9.42 -10.01 11.26
CA VAL A 121 -9.80 -10.80 12.43
C VAL A 121 -8.55 -11.54 12.91
N ALA A 122 -7.97 -11.06 14.00
CA ALA A 122 -6.81 -11.66 14.67
C ALA A 122 -7.22 -12.38 15.97
N SER A 123 -6.26 -13.02 16.62
CA SER A 123 -6.48 -13.82 17.84
C SER A 123 -7.16 -13.04 18.97
N GLY A 124 -6.77 -11.78 19.19
CA GLY A 124 -7.35 -10.91 20.23
C GLY A 124 -8.77 -10.41 19.91
N ARG A 125 -9.20 -10.48 18.65
CA ARG A 125 -10.53 -10.02 18.16
C ARG A 125 -10.91 -8.60 18.62
N PHE A 126 -9.93 -7.71 18.79
CA PHE A 126 -10.20 -6.33 19.19
C PHE A 126 -11.06 -5.63 18.13
N GLY A 127 -12.12 -4.94 18.57
CA GLY A 127 -13.06 -4.24 17.70
C GLY A 127 -13.88 -5.13 16.75
N VAL A 128 -13.78 -6.46 16.85
CA VAL A 128 -14.55 -7.39 16.00
C VAL A 128 -15.98 -7.49 16.54
N THR A 129 -16.89 -6.77 15.89
CA THR A 129 -18.33 -6.79 16.15
C THR A 129 -19.10 -7.24 14.91
N ALA A 130 -20.39 -7.58 15.05
CA ALA A 130 -21.23 -7.88 13.88
C ALA A 130 -21.29 -6.69 12.89
N GLU A 131 -21.37 -5.46 13.41
CA GLU A 131 -21.38 -4.24 12.59
C GLU A 131 -20.04 -4.01 11.87
N TYR A 132 -18.91 -4.31 12.52
CA TYR A 132 -17.60 -4.26 11.90
C TYR A 132 -17.48 -5.25 10.74
N LEU A 133 -17.98 -6.49 10.92
CA LEU A 133 -17.91 -7.55 9.91
C LEU A 133 -18.81 -7.28 8.70
N VAL A 134 -20.02 -6.74 8.90
CA VAL A 134 -20.94 -6.44 7.78
C VAL A 134 -20.45 -5.24 6.95
N ASN A 135 -19.57 -4.41 7.50
CA ASN A 135 -18.95 -3.28 6.79
C ASN A 135 -17.64 -3.65 6.08
N ALA A 136 -17.34 -4.94 5.89
CA ALA A 136 -16.20 -5.44 5.13
C ALA A 136 -16.55 -5.69 3.66
N ASP A 137 -15.64 -5.37 2.74
CA ASP A 137 -15.66 -5.97 1.40
C ASP A 137 -14.87 -7.29 1.39
N GLU A 138 -13.89 -7.40 2.28
CA GLU A 138 -13.03 -8.56 2.44
C GLU A 138 -12.68 -8.78 3.92
N LEU A 139 -12.72 -10.03 4.36
CA LEU A 139 -12.31 -10.43 5.71
C LEU A 139 -10.94 -11.10 5.65
N GLN A 140 -9.97 -10.57 6.41
CA GLN A 140 -8.65 -11.18 6.55
C GLN A 140 -8.54 -11.90 7.88
N ILE A 141 -8.39 -13.23 7.85
CA ILE A 141 -8.02 -14.02 9.03
C ILE A 141 -6.51 -13.93 9.22
N LYS A 142 -6.08 -13.36 10.35
CA LYS A 142 -4.65 -13.32 10.73
C LYS A 142 -4.31 -14.56 11.56
N ILE A 143 -3.41 -15.39 11.03
CA ILE A 143 -2.87 -16.58 11.71
C ILE A 143 -1.59 -16.22 12.46
#